data_AF-A0A955MYP0-F1
#
_entry.id   AF-A0A955MYP0-F1
#
_cell.length_a   1.000
_cell.length_b   1.000
_cell.length_c   1.000
_cell.angle_alpha   90.00
_cell.angle_beta   90.00
_cell.angle_gamma   90.00
#
_symmetry.space_group_name_H-M   'P 1'
#
loop_
_entity.id
_entity.type
_entity.pdbx_description
1 polymer ?
#
loop_
_entity_poly.entity_id
_entity_poly.type
_entity_poly.pdbx_seq_one_letter_code
_entity_poly.pdbx_strand_id
1 'polypeptide(L)'
;MMKEANPQKFSISQSLGLTLLRAFIGWHFLYEGIVKLTDPEWTSQAYLVGSRWLLNDFFHWIAADPTRVQWVDLLNIWGLVLIGSSLLLGVFARFTSLMGILLLALYYLAHPSLPGTLIDPFAEGSYLIVDKNLVELAGLMVIALFPSTAFFGVDRFGFLLRKRQSSIHEPGEETLESGSAETVPAISSPRREVLKALTSLPFLAAFASAFARRKYLESHEEKILVDGITSATMKKFEFTTLASLKDPVPHSEIKGLEVSRLILGGNLMGGWAHARDLIYVSDFVKAYHNQEKIFETFALAEQCGINTVLTNPV
;
A
#
# COMPACT_ATOMS: atom_id res chain seq x y z
N MET A 1 -4.31 -18.92 41.30
CA MET A 1 -5.20 -19.84 40.56
C MET A 1 -5.66 -19.15 39.27
N MET A 2 -4.83 -19.16 38.22
CA MET A 2 -5.22 -18.62 36.92
C MET A 2 -6.14 -19.63 36.26
N LYS A 3 -7.41 -19.27 36.05
CA LYS A 3 -8.33 -20.05 35.22
C LYS A 3 -7.72 -20.15 33.83
N GLU A 4 -7.30 -21.35 33.42
CA GLU A 4 -7.05 -21.63 32.01
C GLU A 4 -8.32 -21.30 31.24
N ALA A 5 -8.27 -20.25 30.42
CA ALA A 5 -9.38 -19.87 29.57
C ALA A 5 -9.62 -21.00 28.58
N ASN A 6 -10.79 -21.64 28.68
CA ASN A 6 -11.25 -22.66 27.73
C ASN A 6 -11.09 -22.11 26.30
N PRO A 7 -10.32 -22.77 25.40
CA PRO A 7 -10.13 -22.28 24.05
C PRO A 7 -11.49 -22.31 23.34
N GLN A 8 -12.09 -21.14 23.12
CA GLN A 8 -13.34 -21.03 22.40
C GLN A 8 -13.18 -21.67 21.02
N LYS A 9 -13.98 -22.71 20.75
CA LYS A 9 -13.96 -23.42 19.47
C LYS A 9 -14.76 -22.61 18.46
N PHE A 10 -14.07 -21.98 17.51
CA PHE A 10 -14.71 -21.32 16.38
C PHE A 10 -15.46 -22.33 15.49
N SER A 11 -16.57 -21.89 14.90
CA SER A 11 -17.23 -22.60 13.81
C SER A 11 -16.30 -22.72 12.59
N ILE A 12 -16.54 -23.71 11.73
CA ILE A 12 -15.82 -23.88 10.46
C ILE A 12 -15.96 -22.62 9.61
N SER A 13 -17.16 -22.03 9.52
CA SER A 13 -17.40 -20.82 8.72
C SER A 13 -16.64 -19.61 9.27
N GLN A 14 -16.58 -19.46 10.59
CA GLN A 14 -15.81 -18.39 11.24
C GLN A 14 -14.31 -18.57 10.99
N SER A 15 -13.81 -19.80 11.12
CA SER A 15 -12.40 -20.13 10.87
C SER A 15 -12.01 -19.92 9.41
N LEU A 16 -12.90 -20.28 8.48
CA LEU A 16 -12.71 -20.05 7.04
C LEU A 16 -12.71 -18.55 6.73
N GLY A 17 -13.66 -17.79 7.27
CA GLY A 17 -13.74 -16.34 7.08
C GLY A 17 -12.48 -15.61 7.55
N LEU A 18 -11.98 -15.94 8.75
CA LEU A 18 -10.74 -15.36 9.28
C LEU A 18 -9.51 -15.77 8.43
N THR A 19 -9.50 -17.00 7.92
CA THR A 19 -8.42 -17.49 7.05
C THR A 19 -8.41 -16.78 5.71
N LEU A 20 -9.57 -16.55 5.10
CA LEU A 20 -9.71 -15.79 3.86
C LEU A 20 -9.33 -14.32 4.05
N LEU A 21 -9.82 -13.67 5.10
CA LEU A 21 -9.44 -12.30 5.44
C LEU A 21 -7.92 -12.16 5.57
N ARG A 22 -7.30 -13.07 6.33
CA ARG A 22 -5.84 -13.14 6.48
C ARG A 22 -5.13 -13.34 5.14
N ALA A 23 -5.60 -14.28 4.32
CA ALA A 23 -4.99 -14.58 3.04
C ALA A 23 -5.11 -13.40 2.05
N PHE A 24 -6.22 -12.68 2.04
CA PHE A 24 -6.42 -11.51 1.17
C PHE A 24 -5.57 -10.32 1.59
N ILE A 25 -5.47 -10.03 2.88
CA ILE A 25 -4.57 -8.97 3.37
C ILE A 25 -3.11 -9.37 3.09
N GLY A 26 -2.74 -10.63 3.37
CA GLY A 26 -1.41 -11.15 3.07
C GLY A 26 -1.06 -11.10 1.59
N TRP A 27 -2.02 -11.42 0.71
CA TRP A 27 -1.89 -11.27 -0.74
C TRP A 27 -1.59 -9.83 -1.13
N HIS A 28 -2.36 -8.87 -0.62
CA HIS A 28 -2.18 -7.46 -0.94
C HIS A 28 -0.79 -6.97 -0.51
N PHE A 29 -0.38 -7.21 0.73
CA PHE A 29 0.95 -6.85 1.24
C PHE A 29 2.08 -7.46 0.41
N LEU A 30 1.97 -8.76 0.11
CA LEU A 30 2.99 -9.45 -0.65
C LEU A 30 3.09 -8.90 -2.08
N TYR A 31 1.95 -8.64 -2.70
CA TYR A 31 1.88 -8.05 -4.03
C TYR A 31 2.54 -6.66 -4.06
N GLU A 32 2.15 -5.78 -3.13
CA GLU A 32 2.71 -4.44 -2.99
C GLU A 32 4.23 -4.46 -2.73
N GLY A 33 4.70 -5.40 -1.93
CA GLY A 33 6.13 -5.58 -1.66
C GLY A 33 6.91 -6.06 -2.87
N ILE A 34 6.37 -7.05 -3.61
CA ILE A 34 7.04 -7.58 -4.82
C ILE A 34 7.10 -6.53 -5.92
N VAL A 35 6.04 -5.77 -6.16
CA VAL A 35 6.05 -4.69 -7.16
C VAL A 35 7.19 -3.72 -6.90
N LYS A 36 7.34 -3.29 -5.63
CA LYS A 36 8.41 -2.36 -5.22
C LYS A 36 9.81 -3.00 -5.28
N LEU A 37 9.91 -4.29 -4.99
CA LEU A 37 11.16 -5.04 -5.12
C LEU A 37 11.60 -5.18 -6.57
N THR A 38 10.65 -5.25 -7.51
CA THR A 38 10.93 -5.42 -8.95
C THR A 38 11.11 -4.12 -9.71
N ASP A 39 10.69 -2.98 -9.15
CA ASP A 39 10.86 -1.64 -9.72
C ASP A 39 12.17 -1.01 -9.21
N PRO A 40 13.22 -0.89 -10.04
CA PRO A 40 14.50 -0.33 -9.62
C PRO A 40 14.45 1.17 -9.28
N GLU A 41 13.43 1.87 -9.74
CA GLU A 41 13.26 3.32 -9.54
C GLU A 41 12.33 3.65 -8.37
N TRP A 42 11.73 2.63 -7.74
CA TRP A 42 10.82 2.84 -6.64
C TRP A 42 11.54 3.42 -5.40
N THR A 43 10.96 4.47 -4.83
CA THR A 43 11.41 5.07 -3.57
C THR A 43 10.24 5.66 -2.78
N SER A 44 10.36 5.67 -1.45
CA SER A 44 9.44 6.32 -0.53
C SER A 44 9.65 7.84 -0.41
N GLN A 45 10.71 8.40 -1.01
CA GLN A 45 11.08 9.81 -0.81
C GLN A 45 9.92 10.78 -1.07
N ALA A 46 9.26 10.67 -2.22
CA ALA A 46 8.14 11.55 -2.58
C ALA A 46 6.97 11.43 -1.61
N TYR A 47 6.70 10.21 -1.14
CA TYR A 47 5.67 9.94 -0.14
C TYR A 47 6.01 10.62 1.20
N LEU A 48 7.27 10.53 1.66
CA LEU A 48 7.71 11.15 2.90
C LEU A 48 7.70 12.69 2.84
N VAL A 49 8.16 13.28 1.73
CA VAL A 49 8.12 14.75 1.50
C VAL A 49 6.68 15.25 1.48
N GLY A 50 5.75 14.47 0.92
CA GLY A 50 4.34 14.82 0.86
C GLY A 50 3.62 14.86 2.21
N SER A 51 4.20 14.31 3.28
CA SER A 51 3.54 14.26 4.59
C SER A 51 3.33 15.65 5.19
N ARG A 52 2.11 15.95 5.61
CA ARG A 52 1.72 17.28 6.13
C ARG A 52 1.02 17.25 7.48
N TRP A 53 0.82 16.06 8.04
CA TRP A 53 0.07 15.88 9.27
C TRP A 53 0.99 15.61 10.47
N LEU A 54 0.57 14.73 11.39
CA LEU A 54 1.32 14.41 12.59
C LEU A 54 2.67 13.78 12.23
N LEU A 55 3.72 14.13 12.97
CA LEU A 55 5.10 13.70 12.72
C LEU A 55 5.68 14.15 11.35
N ASN A 56 5.11 15.17 10.70
CA ASN A 56 5.66 15.74 9.47
C ASN A 56 7.17 16.05 9.58
N ASP A 57 7.61 16.69 10.67
CA ASP A 57 9.02 17.02 10.89
C ASP A 57 9.92 15.78 10.92
N PHE A 58 9.41 14.66 11.45
CA PHE A 58 10.13 13.39 11.49
C PHE A 58 10.21 12.75 10.09
N PHE A 59 9.11 12.77 9.34
CA PHE A 59 9.09 12.24 7.96
C PHE A 59 9.94 13.09 7.01
N HIS A 60 9.90 14.42 7.14
CA HIS A 60 10.75 15.34 6.39
C HIS A 60 12.22 15.21 6.81
N TRP A 61 12.50 15.00 8.10
CA TRP A 61 13.84 14.69 8.57
C TRP A 61 14.38 13.45 7.86
N ILE A 62 13.63 12.34 7.80
CA ILE A 62 14.04 11.14 7.03
C ILE A 62 14.26 11.49 5.55
N ALA A 63 13.32 12.21 4.93
CA ALA A 63 13.35 12.53 3.50
C ALA A 63 14.52 13.45 3.10
N ALA A 64 15.08 14.21 4.05
CA ALA A 64 16.18 15.15 3.81
C ALA A 64 17.53 14.47 3.54
N ASP A 65 17.66 13.17 3.79
CA ASP A 65 18.93 12.45 3.66
C ASP A 65 18.76 11.14 2.89
N PRO A 66 19.45 11.00 1.74
CA PRO A 66 19.36 9.81 0.89
C PRO A 66 19.65 8.50 1.62
N THR A 67 20.57 8.48 2.58
CA THR A 67 20.89 7.24 3.31
C THR A 67 19.73 6.79 4.20
N ARG A 68 19.01 7.74 4.82
CA ARG A 68 17.85 7.42 5.66
C ARG A 68 16.66 6.95 4.83
N VAL A 69 16.43 7.58 3.68
CA VAL A 69 15.43 7.12 2.71
C VAL A 69 15.73 5.70 2.23
N GLN A 70 16.98 5.36 1.89
CA GLN A 70 17.36 4.00 1.47
C GLN A 70 17.04 2.94 2.54
N TRP A 71 17.30 3.24 3.81
CA TRP A 71 16.93 2.34 4.91
C TRP A 71 15.42 2.18 5.02
N VAL A 72 14.66 3.28 4.89
CA VAL A 72 13.20 3.22 4.90
C VAL A 72 12.66 2.44 3.71
N ASP A 73 13.21 2.63 2.51
CA ASP A 73 12.84 1.88 1.31
C ASP A 73 13.05 0.38 1.51
N LEU A 74 14.24 0.00 2.00
CA LEU A 74 14.56 -1.39 2.29
C LEU A 74 13.62 -1.99 3.35
N LEU A 75 13.40 -1.30 4.47
CA LEU A 75 12.50 -1.74 5.53
C LEU A 75 11.06 -1.84 5.04
N ASN A 76 10.64 -0.92 4.17
CA ASN A 76 9.29 -0.90 3.62
C ASN A 76 9.05 -2.07 2.68
N ILE A 77 9.95 -2.28 1.71
CA ILE A 77 9.88 -3.39 0.75
C ILE A 77 9.88 -4.73 1.48
N TRP A 78 10.88 -4.95 2.34
CA TRP A 78 10.99 -6.22 3.07
C TRP A 78 9.90 -6.39 4.12
N GLY A 79 9.46 -5.31 4.75
CA GLY A 79 8.31 -5.31 5.65
C GLY A 79 7.07 -5.85 4.95
N LEU A 80 6.72 -5.28 3.79
CA LEU A 80 5.58 -5.73 2.98
C LEU A 80 5.73 -7.20 2.54
N VAL A 81 6.89 -7.59 2.01
CA VAL A 81 7.14 -8.96 1.52
C VAL A 81 7.07 -9.99 2.66
N LEU A 82 7.74 -9.72 3.79
CA LEU A 82 7.81 -10.66 4.91
C LEU A 82 6.46 -10.76 5.64
N ILE A 83 5.80 -9.62 5.89
CA ILE A 83 4.47 -9.58 6.51
C ILE A 83 3.46 -10.29 5.59
N GLY A 84 3.44 -9.95 4.30
CA GLY A 84 2.54 -10.55 3.32
C GLY A 84 2.73 -12.06 3.19
N SER A 85 3.99 -12.52 3.07
CA SER A 85 4.32 -13.96 3.01
C SER A 85 3.90 -14.69 4.28
N SER A 86 4.19 -14.12 5.46
CA SER A 86 3.86 -14.70 6.75
C SER A 86 2.34 -14.76 6.97
N LEU A 87 1.60 -13.71 6.56
CA LEU A 87 0.14 -13.70 6.58
C LEU A 87 -0.46 -14.69 5.58
N LEU A 88 0.11 -14.88 4.39
CA LEU A 88 -0.35 -15.91 3.46
C LEU A 88 -0.13 -17.33 4.01
N LEU A 89 1.08 -17.61 4.49
CA LEU A 89 1.47 -18.92 5.01
C LEU A 89 0.80 -19.26 6.34
N GLY A 90 0.41 -18.25 7.11
CA GLY A 90 -0.19 -18.42 8.44
C GLY A 90 0.83 -18.77 9.49
N VAL A 91 1.98 -18.11 9.38
CA VAL A 91 3.10 -18.21 10.31
C VAL A 91 3.09 -16.95 11.19
N PHE A 92 3.29 -17.13 12.49
CA PHE A 92 3.27 -16.12 13.56
C PHE A 92 2.16 -15.08 13.42
N ALA A 93 0.94 -15.52 13.07
CA ALA A 93 -0.11 -14.63 12.58
C ALA A 93 -0.39 -13.42 13.49
N ARG A 94 -0.37 -13.60 14.82
CA ARG A 94 -0.54 -12.49 15.77
C ARG A 94 0.57 -11.44 15.66
N PHE A 95 1.83 -11.88 15.70
CA PHE A 95 2.98 -10.99 15.64
C PHE A 95 3.02 -10.27 14.29
N THR A 96 2.82 -11.03 13.22
CA THR A 96 2.77 -10.50 11.86
C THR A 96 1.64 -9.49 11.67
N SER A 97 0.45 -9.74 12.24
CA SER A 97 -0.64 -8.76 12.23
C SER A 97 -0.31 -7.50 12.99
N LEU A 98 0.38 -7.57 14.14
CA LEU A 98 0.82 -6.37 14.87
C LEU A 98 1.82 -5.55 14.06
N MET A 99 2.77 -6.19 13.38
CA MET A 99 3.71 -5.50 12.49
C MET A 99 3.02 -4.87 11.28
N GLY A 100 2.03 -5.55 10.69
CA GLY A 100 1.22 -4.98 9.61
C GLY A 100 0.36 -3.80 10.06
N ILE A 101 -0.22 -3.86 11.26
CA ILE A 101 -0.94 -2.73 11.87
C ILE A 101 0.00 -1.55 12.05
N LEU A 102 1.19 -1.77 12.59
CA LEU A 102 2.19 -0.71 12.76
C LEU A 102 2.55 -0.07 11.42
N LEU A 103 2.80 -0.86 10.38
CA LEU A 103 3.15 -0.36 9.05
C LEU A 103 2.02 0.48 8.44
N LEU A 104 0.77 -0.02 8.45
CA LEU A 104 -0.37 0.72 7.91
C LEU A 104 -0.70 1.97 8.74
N ALA A 105 -0.48 1.92 10.05
CA ALA A 105 -0.62 3.09 10.90
C ALA A 105 0.38 4.18 10.49
N LEU A 106 1.63 3.82 10.17
CA LEU A 106 2.62 4.77 9.68
C LEU A 106 2.22 5.38 8.33
N TYR A 107 1.66 4.59 7.41
CA TYR A 107 1.14 5.12 6.13
C TYR A 107 0.00 6.10 6.34
N TYR A 108 -1.02 5.70 7.12
CA TYR A 108 -2.15 6.56 7.41
C TYR A 108 -1.73 7.83 8.17
N LEU A 109 -0.69 7.75 9.01
CA LEU A 109 -0.16 8.91 9.72
C LEU A 109 0.58 9.89 8.80
N ALA A 110 1.33 9.36 7.82
CA ALA A 110 2.01 10.19 6.83
C ALA A 110 1.01 10.92 5.92
N HIS A 111 -0.05 10.22 5.50
CA HIS A 111 -1.10 10.73 4.60
C HIS A 111 -2.50 10.34 5.07
N PRO A 112 -3.09 11.12 5.99
CA PRO A 112 -4.45 10.85 6.46
C PRO A 112 -5.47 11.32 5.43
N SER A 113 -6.50 10.52 5.20
CA SER A 113 -7.64 10.93 4.38
C SER A 113 -8.60 11.85 5.15
N LEU A 114 -8.16 13.02 5.64
CA LEU A 114 -9.01 13.94 6.42
C LEU A 114 -9.70 15.01 5.54
N PRO A 115 -10.96 15.40 5.82
CA PRO A 115 -11.65 16.43 5.07
C PRO A 115 -10.95 17.79 5.22
N GLY A 116 -10.67 18.47 4.11
CA GLY A 116 -10.06 19.80 4.11
C GLY A 116 -8.53 19.83 4.05
N THR A 117 -7.87 18.66 3.98
CA THR A 117 -6.48 18.60 3.50
C THR A 117 -6.46 18.82 1.99
N LEU A 118 -5.50 19.62 1.50
CA LEU A 118 -5.31 19.88 0.07
C LEU A 118 -5.14 18.54 -0.67
N ILE A 119 -5.69 18.46 -1.90
CA ILE A 119 -5.65 17.31 -2.81
C ILE A 119 -4.38 16.48 -2.58
N ASP A 120 -4.54 15.29 -2.00
CA ASP A 120 -3.44 14.35 -1.80
C ASP A 120 -3.11 13.71 -3.15
N PRO A 121 -1.93 14.00 -3.75
CA PRO A 121 -1.55 13.41 -5.03
C PRO A 121 -1.35 11.89 -4.95
N PHE A 122 -1.29 11.30 -3.74
CA PHE A 122 -1.18 9.87 -3.50
C PHE A 122 -2.52 9.20 -3.18
N ALA A 123 -3.62 9.94 -3.11
CA ALA A 123 -4.94 9.37 -2.85
C ALA A 123 -5.50 8.69 -4.12
N GLU A 124 -5.77 7.39 -4.01
CA GLU A 124 -6.33 6.56 -5.09
C GLU A 124 -7.85 6.77 -5.31
N GLY A 125 -8.50 7.60 -4.49
CA GLY A 125 -9.93 7.84 -4.54
C GLY A 125 -10.38 8.97 -3.63
N SER A 126 -11.70 9.20 -3.57
CA SER A 126 -12.31 10.17 -2.68
C SER A 126 -12.65 9.50 -1.35
N TYR A 127 -11.82 9.74 -0.34
CA TYR A 127 -11.98 9.22 1.02
C TYR A 127 -12.37 10.34 1.98
N LEU A 128 -13.27 10.06 2.92
CA LEU A 128 -13.67 11.04 3.94
C LEU A 128 -12.76 11.01 5.18
N ILE A 129 -12.54 9.81 5.73
CA ILE A 129 -11.70 9.51 6.91
C ILE A 129 -11.17 8.08 6.79
N VAL A 130 -11.99 7.16 6.26
CA VAL A 130 -11.65 5.74 6.13
C VAL A 130 -11.11 5.47 4.72
N ASP A 131 -9.80 5.28 4.61
CA ASP A 131 -9.12 4.83 3.40
C ASP A 131 -8.91 3.31 3.40
N LYS A 132 -8.30 2.79 2.32
CA LYS A 132 -7.97 1.37 2.21
C LYS A 132 -7.04 0.89 3.33
N ASN A 133 -6.08 1.73 3.74
CA ASN A 133 -5.11 1.38 4.77
C ASN A 133 -5.81 1.17 6.11
N LEU A 134 -6.77 2.02 6.46
CA LEU A 134 -7.53 1.92 7.71
C LEU A 134 -8.44 0.68 7.73
N VAL A 135 -9.05 0.34 6.58
CA VAL A 135 -9.85 -0.90 6.44
C VAL A 135 -8.98 -2.14 6.61
N GLU A 136 -7.82 -2.20 5.98
CA GLU A 136 -6.88 -3.32 6.12
C GLU A 136 -6.31 -3.42 7.54
N LEU A 137 -5.99 -2.28 8.15
CA LEU A 137 -5.55 -2.19 9.54
C LEU A 137 -6.63 -2.75 10.48
N ALA A 138 -7.91 -2.38 10.28
CA ALA A 138 -9.02 -2.96 11.02
C ALA A 138 -9.13 -4.47 10.82
N GLY A 139 -8.95 -4.96 9.59
CA GLY A 139 -8.89 -6.40 9.30
C GLY A 139 -7.76 -7.12 10.04
N LEU A 140 -6.56 -6.52 10.09
CA LEU A 140 -5.43 -7.04 10.85
C LEU A 140 -5.68 -7.01 12.37
N MET A 141 -6.37 -5.99 12.89
CA MET A 141 -6.79 -5.98 14.30
C MET A 141 -7.69 -7.17 14.62
N VAL A 142 -8.66 -7.49 13.73
CA VAL A 142 -9.48 -8.69 13.89
C VAL A 142 -8.61 -9.95 13.92
N ILE A 143 -7.62 -10.09 13.04
CA ILE A 143 -6.73 -11.27 13.01
C ILE A 143 -5.84 -11.34 14.27
N ALA A 144 -5.36 -10.19 14.77
CA ALA A 144 -4.55 -10.12 15.98
C ALA A 144 -5.35 -10.53 17.23
N LEU A 145 -6.60 -10.08 17.33
CA LEU A 145 -7.52 -10.39 18.43
C LEU A 145 -8.06 -11.83 18.36
N PHE A 146 -8.37 -12.31 17.16
CA PHE A 146 -8.93 -13.62 16.88
C PHE A 146 -7.96 -14.44 16.02
N PRO A 147 -6.85 -14.93 16.59
CA PRO A 147 -5.89 -15.73 15.84
C PRO A 147 -6.57 -17.02 15.33
N SER A 148 -6.75 -17.13 14.01
CA SER A 148 -7.31 -18.35 13.40
C SER A 148 -6.32 -19.52 13.34
N THR A 149 -5.19 -19.43 14.05
CA THR A 149 -4.10 -20.42 14.07
C THR A 149 -4.54 -21.81 14.57
N ALA A 150 -5.77 -21.94 15.05
CA ALA A 150 -6.35 -23.22 15.49
C ALA A 150 -6.71 -24.19 14.34
N PHE A 151 -6.94 -23.73 13.10
CA PHE A 151 -7.40 -24.62 12.02
C PHE A 151 -6.52 -24.68 10.76
N PHE A 152 -5.91 -23.57 10.32
CA PHE A 152 -5.28 -23.48 8.98
C PHE A 152 -3.98 -22.64 8.93
N GLY A 153 -2.98 -22.98 9.73
CA GLY A 153 -1.66 -22.31 9.74
C GLY A 153 -0.53 -23.23 10.20
N VAL A 154 0.69 -22.96 9.73
CA VAL A 154 1.90 -23.78 10.02
C VAL A 154 2.35 -23.65 11.49
N ASP A 155 1.86 -22.63 12.20
CA ASP A 155 2.19 -22.31 13.60
C ASP A 155 2.04 -23.46 14.61
N ARG A 156 1.22 -24.48 14.30
CA ARG A 156 1.04 -25.64 15.18
C ARG A 156 2.29 -26.52 15.29
N PHE A 157 3.17 -26.51 14.28
CA PHE A 157 4.35 -27.36 14.22
C PHE A 157 5.40 -26.96 15.27
N GLY A 158 5.60 -25.65 15.48
CA GLY A 158 6.55 -25.13 16.47
C GLY A 158 6.15 -25.41 17.93
N PHE A 159 4.84 -25.34 18.23
CA PHE A 159 4.34 -25.61 19.59
C PHE A 159 4.50 -27.09 19.99
N LEU A 160 4.36 -28.02 19.03
CA LEU A 160 4.51 -29.45 19.27
C LEU A 160 5.97 -29.89 19.41
N LEU A 161 6.88 -29.31 18.62
CA LEU A 161 8.32 -29.58 18.75
C LEU A 161 8.85 -29.14 20.13
N ARG A 162 8.40 -27.98 20.62
CA ARG A 162 8.77 -27.46 21.95
C ARG A 162 8.20 -28.32 23.10
N LYS A 163 6.99 -28.86 22.94
CA LYS A 163 6.37 -29.77 23.92
C LYS A 163 7.01 -31.18 23.91
N ARG A 164 7.52 -31.62 22.76
CA ARG A 164 8.27 -32.87 22.62
C ARG A 164 9.67 -32.78 23.23
N GLN A 165 10.28 -31.60 23.23
CA GLN A 165 11.55 -31.34 23.93
C GLN A 165 11.38 -31.21 25.45
N SER A 166 10.24 -30.70 25.93
CA SER A 166 9.99 -30.60 27.38
C SER A 166 9.63 -31.94 28.04
N SER A 167 9.23 -32.97 27.27
CA SER A 167 8.96 -34.31 27.82
C SER A 167 10.19 -35.23 27.84
N ILE A 168 11.36 -34.75 27.40
CA ILE A 168 12.61 -35.53 27.36
C ILE A 168 13.44 -35.31 28.65
N HIS A 169 13.01 -34.44 29.56
CA HIS A 169 13.77 -34.12 30.78
C HIS A 169 12.96 -34.26 32.07
N GLU A 170 12.60 -35.50 32.44
CA GLU A 170 12.43 -35.92 33.85
C GLU A 170 12.78 -37.42 33.96
N PRO A 171 13.82 -37.81 34.72
CA PRO A 171 14.04 -39.21 35.07
C PRO A 171 13.41 -39.54 36.43
N GLY A 172 12.33 -40.34 36.40
CA GLY A 172 12.06 -41.44 37.33
C GLY A 172 11.48 -41.13 38.71
N GLU A 173 10.22 -41.51 38.92
CA GLU A 173 9.82 -42.35 40.06
C GLU A 173 8.48 -43.05 39.75
N GLU A 174 8.49 -44.38 39.74
CA GLU A 174 7.30 -45.22 39.61
C GLU A 174 6.65 -45.39 40.98
N THR A 175 5.39 -44.97 41.11
CA THR A 175 4.47 -45.55 42.11
C THR A 175 3.12 -45.84 41.47
N LEU A 176 2.76 -47.12 41.53
CA LEU A 176 1.49 -47.72 41.14
C LEU A 176 0.36 -47.19 42.04
N GLU A 177 -0.67 -46.55 41.48
CA GLU A 177 -2.03 -46.62 42.03
C GLU A 177 -3.11 -46.53 40.94
N SER A 178 -4.15 -47.31 41.18
CA SER A 178 -5.31 -47.62 40.36
C SER A 178 -6.38 -46.52 40.31
N GLY A 179 -7.02 -46.36 39.14
CA GLY A 179 -8.43 -45.97 39.04
C GLY A 179 -8.72 -44.52 38.62
N SER A 180 -9.03 -44.33 37.33
CA SER A 180 -10.25 -43.69 36.82
C SER A 180 -10.07 -43.31 35.35
N ALA A 181 -11.12 -43.50 34.56
CA ALA A 181 -11.12 -43.26 33.13
C ALA A 181 -11.02 -41.75 32.83
N GLU A 182 -9.79 -41.24 32.73
CA GLU A 182 -9.53 -39.94 32.13
C GLU A 182 -9.26 -40.10 30.63
N THR A 183 -10.03 -39.36 29.85
CA THR A 183 -9.97 -39.29 28.39
C THR A 183 -8.57 -38.88 27.92
N VAL A 184 -7.80 -39.86 27.43
CA VAL A 184 -6.55 -39.64 26.72
C VAL A 184 -6.80 -38.64 25.57
N PRO A 185 -6.10 -37.48 25.51
CA PRO A 185 -6.28 -36.56 24.40
C PRO A 185 -5.72 -37.22 23.14
N ALA A 186 -6.59 -37.42 22.16
CA ALA A 186 -6.28 -38.06 20.88
C ALA A 186 -5.02 -37.42 20.25
N ILE A 187 -3.96 -38.22 20.17
CA ILE A 187 -2.73 -37.91 19.43
C ILE A 187 -3.15 -37.68 17.97
N SER A 188 -3.14 -36.42 17.50
CA SER A 188 -3.40 -36.13 16.10
C SER A 188 -2.32 -36.79 15.25
N SER A 189 -2.72 -37.63 14.31
CA SER A 189 -1.77 -38.31 13.43
C SER A 189 -0.95 -37.29 12.63
N PRO A 190 0.37 -37.50 12.45
CA PRO A 190 1.26 -36.57 11.72
C PRO A 190 0.77 -36.28 10.29
N ARG A 191 0.08 -37.25 9.65
CA ARG A 191 -0.58 -37.06 8.35
C ARG A 191 -1.67 -35.97 8.37
N ARG A 192 -2.47 -35.92 9.44
CA ARG A 192 -3.54 -34.92 9.61
C ARG A 192 -2.98 -33.53 9.88
N GLU A 193 -1.78 -33.44 10.43
CA GLU A 193 -1.07 -32.18 10.66
C GLU A 193 -0.39 -31.65 9.39
N VAL A 194 0.21 -32.55 8.59
CA VAL A 194 0.73 -32.21 7.26
C VAL A 194 -0.38 -31.70 6.35
N LEU A 195 -1.55 -32.36 6.34
CA LEU A 195 -2.74 -31.90 5.60
C LEU A 195 -3.22 -30.51 6.04
N LYS A 196 -3.04 -30.14 7.31
CA LYS A 196 -3.37 -28.80 7.83
C LYS A 196 -2.29 -27.77 7.51
N ALA A 197 -1.02 -28.15 7.42
CA ALA A 197 0.04 -27.27 6.93
C ALA A 197 -0.09 -27.01 5.42
N LEU A 198 -0.62 -27.98 4.67
CA LEU A 198 -0.89 -27.88 3.24
C LEU A 198 -2.02 -26.91 2.88
N THR A 199 -2.81 -26.41 3.83
CA THR A 199 -3.96 -25.54 3.51
C THR A 199 -3.59 -24.12 3.13
N SER A 200 -2.36 -23.66 3.43
CA SER A 200 -1.86 -22.36 2.96
C SER A 200 -1.21 -22.43 1.57
N LEU A 201 -0.84 -23.64 1.10
CA LEU A 201 -0.25 -23.83 -0.23
C LEU A 201 -1.17 -23.41 -1.39
N PRO A 202 -2.49 -23.66 -1.37
CA PRO A 202 -3.38 -23.19 -2.43
C PRO A 202 -3.37 -21.67 -2.62
N PHE A 203 -3.30 -20.90 -1.52
CA PHE A 203 -3.23 -19.44 -1.60
C PHE A 203 -1.89 -18.96 -2.15
N LEU A 204 -0.79 -19.56 -1.71
CA LEU A 204 0.54 -19.24 -2.24
C LEU A 204 0.67 -19.62 -3.72
N ALA A 205 0.15 -20.78 -4.12
CA ALA A 205 0.13 -21.23 -5.50
C ALA A 205 -0.77 -20.33 -6.37
N ALA A 206 -1.94 -19.95 -5.87
CA ALA A 206 -2.81 -18.98 -6.53
C ALA A 206 -2.07 -17.65 -6.74
N PHE A 207 -1.37 -17.16 -5.70
CA PHE A 207 -0.55 -15.94 -5.75
C PHE A 207 0.53 -16.03 -6.83
N ALA A 208 1.36 -17.07 -6.77
CA ALA A 208 2.44 -17.27 -7.73
C ALA A 208 1.90 -17.38 -9.16
N SER A 209 0.77 -18.07 -9.36
CA SER A 209 0.15 -18.22 -10.67
C SER A 209 -0.42 -16.91 -11.22
N ALA A 210 -1.08 -16.10 -10.39
CA ALA A 210 -1.64 -14.82 -10.78
C ALA A 210 -0.52 -13.81 -11.09
N PHE A 211 0.51 -13.76 -10.25
CA PHE A 211 1.67 -12.90 -10.47
C PHE A 211 2.44 -13.29 -11.75
N ALA A 212 2.69 -14.58 -11.97
CA ALA A 212 3.36 -15.06 -13.17
C ALA A 212 2.56 -14.76 -14.44
N ARG A 213 1.23 -14.96 -14.42
CA ARG A 213 0.36 -14.59 -15.54
C ARG A 213 0.40 -13.09 -15.82
N ARG A 214 0.34 -12.25 -14.79
CA ARG A 214 0.43 -10.80 -14.95
C ARG A 214 1.75 -10.38 -15.60
N LYS A 215 2.89 -10.84 -15.06
CA LYS A 215 4.21 -10.50 -15.61
C LYS A 215 4.39 -11.01 -17.05
N TYR A 216 3.82 -12.18 -17.36
CA TYR A 216 3.81 -12.72 -18.72
C TYR A 216 2.96 -11.85 -19.66
N LEU A 217 1.79 -11.38 -19.22
CA LEU A 217 0.89 -10.51 -19.99
C LEU A 217 1.49 -9.11 -20.21
N GLU A 218 2.01 -8.45 -19.18
CA GLU A 218 2.68 -7.13 -19.28
C GLU A 218 3.84 -7.19 -20.29
N SER A 219 4.68 -8.23 -20.27
CA SER A 219 5.78 -8.39 -21.23
C SER A 219 5.35 -8.57 -22.69
N HIS A 220 4.12 -9.02 -22.95
CA HIS A 220 3.60 -9.21 -24.32
C HIS A 220 2.84 -7.97 -24.80
N GLU A 221 2.11 -7.29 -23.91
CA GLU A 221 1.31 -6.10 -24.22
C GLU A 221 2.18 -4.83 -24.34
N GLU A 222 3.17 -4.62 -23.47
CA GLU A 222 4.09 -3.45 -23.56
C GLU A 222 4.95 -3.46 -24.83
N LYS A 223 5.19 -4.63 -25.43
CA LYS A 223 5.89 -4.72 -26.73
C LYS A 223 5.03 -4.33 -27.93
N ILE A 224 3.70 -4.24 -27.74
CA ILE A 224 2.72 -4.05 -28.82
C ILE A 224 2.05 -2.66 -28.74
N LEU A 225 2.05 -1.99 -27.59
CA LEU A 225 1.28 -0.76 -27.38
C LEU A 225 2.12 0.52 -27.59
N VAL A 226 1.72 1.33 -28.58
CA VAL A 226 1.98 2.78 -28.60
C VAL A 226 1.03 3.40 -27.57
N ASP A 227 1.57 4.23 -26.69
CA ASP A 227 0.94 4.69 -25.44
C ASP A 227 -0.33 5.54 -25.64
N GLY A 228 -1.46 4.86 -25.88
CA GLY A 228 -2.80 5.42 -25.99
C GLY A 228 -3.61 5.16 -24.71
N ILE A 229 -3.26 5.83 -23.61
CA ILE A 229 -3.86 5.58 -22.29
C ILE A 229 -5.26 6.21 -22.20
N THR A 230 -6.28 5.36 -22.07
CA THR A 230 -7.66 5.75 -21.70
C THR A 230 -8.01 5.05 -20.38
N SER A 231 -7.82 5.72 -19.23
CA SER A 231 -8.32 5.26 -17.93
C SER A 231 -8.55 6.43 -16.97
N ALA A 232 -9.53 6.30 -16.09
CA ALA A 232 -10.09 7.35 -15.23
C ALA A 232 -9.45 7.44 -13.83
N THR A 233 -8.27 6.86 -13.63
CA THR A 233 -7.57 6.89 -12.33
C THR A 233 -6.11 7.24 -12.58
N MET A 234 -5.63 8.19 -11.76
CA MET A 234 -4.55 9.13 -12.05
C MET A 234 -3.30 8.49 -12.67
N LYS A 235 -2.83 9.09 -13.77
CA LYS A 235 -1.42 8.98 -14.14
C LYS A 235 -0.61 9.56 -12.99
N LYS A 236 0.42 8.83 -12.55
CA LYS A 236 1.59 9.38 -11.87
C LYS A 236 1.92 10.72 -12.54
N PHE A 237 1.62 11.84 -11.90
CA PHE A 237 2.06 13.11 -12.41
C PHE A 237 3.53 13.20 -12.03
N GLU A 238 4.41 12.77 -12.94
CA GLU A 238 5.82 13.14 -12.85
C GLU A 238 5.93 14.62 -13.17
N PHE A 239 5.74 15.44 -12.14
CA PHE A 239 5.96 16.86 -12.23
C PHE A 239 7.46 17.11 -12.41
N THR A 240 7.83 17.40 -13.65
CA THR A 240 9.16 17.89 -13.98
C THR A 240 9.33 19.24 -13.29
N THR A 241 10.41 19.41 -12.53
CA THR A 241 10.69 20.68 -11.84
C THR A 241 11.44 21.62 -12.77
N LEU A 242 11.46 22.92 -12.45
CA LEU A 242 12.29 23.88 -13.19
C LEU A 242 13.77 23.49 -13.23
N ALA A 243 14.27 22.78 -12.22
CA ALA A 243 15.66 22.31 -12.18
C ALA A 243 15.98 21.28 -13.29
N SER A 244 14.95 20.62 -13.85
CA SER A 244 15.08 19.68 -14.98
C SER A 244 14.83 20.31 -16.35
N LEU A 245 14.62 21.63 -16.42
CA LEU A 245 14.49 22.34 -17.70
C LEU A 245 15.85 22.37 -18.40
N LYS A 246 15.96 21.64 -19.53
CA LYS A 246 17.20 21.54 -20.31
C LYS A 246 17.56 22.86 -20.99
N ASP A 247 16.56 23.50 -21.61
CA ASP A 247 16.70 24.74 -22.36
C ASP A 247 15.39 25.55 -22.25
N PRO A 248 15.45 26.90 -22.31
CA PRO A 248 14.25 27.73 -22.37
C PRO A 248 13.49 27.51 -23.69
N VAL A 249 12.20 27.85 -23.70
CA VAL A 249 11.35 27.77 -24.89
C VAL A 249 11.97 28.58 -26.03
N PRO A 250 12.12 27.99 -27.24
CA PRO A 250 12.69 28.72 -28.36
C PRO A 250 11.84 29.92 -28.78
N HIS A 251 12.48 30.98 -29.24
CA HIS A 251 11.82 32.19 -29.72
C HIS A 251 11.89 32.29 -31.26
N SER A 252 11.02 33.14 -31.81
CA SER A 252 10.98 33.47 -33.24
C SER A 252 10.50 34.90 -33.43
N GLU A 253 10.87 35.52 -34.54
CA GLU A 253 10.46 36.88 -34.84
C GLU A 253 9.16 36.92 -35.66
N ILE A 254 8.20 37.73 -35.23
CA ILE A 254 7.00 38.06 -35.99
C ILE A 254 6.99 39.58 -36.21
N LYS A 255 7.27 40.02 -37.43
CA LYS A 255 7.31 41.45 -37.83
C LYS A 255 8.13 42.33 -36.87
N GLY A 256 9.36 41.95 -36.52
CA GLY A 256 10.22 42.72 -35.61
C GLY A 256 9.97 42.48 -34.12
N LEU A 257 8.99 41.66 -33.73
CA LEU A 257 8.73 41.30 -32.33
C LEU A 257 9.23 39.89 -32.04
N GLU A 258 10.04 39.73 -30.99
CA GLU A 258 10.49 38.42 -30.52
C GLU A 258 9.37 37.74 -29.70
N VAL A 259 8.91 36.58 -30.17
CA VAL A 259 7.78 35.83 -29.63
C VAL A 259 8.21 34.39 -29.35
N SER A 260 7.92 33.90 -28.15
CA SER A 260 8.12 32.49 -27.78
C SER A 260 7.29 31.59 -28.71
N ARG A 261 7.87 30.48 -29.17
CA ARG A 261 7.17 29.52 -30.06
C ARG A 261 5.96 28.85 -29.41
N LEU A 262 5.89 28.91 -28.08
CA LEU A 262 4.70 28.58 -27.30
C LEU A 262 4.03 29.88 -26.85
N ILE A 263 2.73 30.01 -27.11
CA ILE A 263 1.91 31.14 -26.68
C ILE A 263 0.93 30.64 -25.63
N LEU A 264 0.89 31.30 -24.47
CA LEU A 264 -0.02 30.95 -23.38
C LEU A 264 -1.46 31.39 -23.70
N GLY A 265 -2.43 30.51 -23.49
CA GLY A 265 -3.85 30.86 -23.64
C GLY A 265 -4.41 31.62 -22.42
N GLY A 266 -5.23 32.64 -22.67
CA GLY A 266 -5.82 33.50 -21.63
C GLY A 266 -7.08 32.97 -20.95
N ASN A 267 -7.56 31.76 -21.28
CA ASN A 267 -8.81 31.22 -20.73
C ASN A 267 -8.77 31.05 -19.20
N LEU A 268 -7.59 30.80 -18.64
CA LEU A 268 -7.35 30.74 -17.20
C LEU A 268 -7.63 32.07 -16.49
N MET A 269 -7.50 33.21 -17.19
CA MET A 269 -7.89 34.53 -16.68
C MET A 269 -9.37 34.84 -16.96
N GLY A 270 -9.85 34.50 -18.17
CA GLY A 270 -11.20 34.86 -18.62
C GLY A 270 -12.32 33.95 -18.09
N GLY A 271 -11.98 32.82 -17.47
CA GLY A 271 -12.98 31.86 -16.96
C GLY A 271 -13.78 31.13 -18.05
N TRP A 272 -13.34 31.20 -19.30
CA TRP A 272 -13.99 30.55 -20.43
C TRP A 272 -13.66 29.07 -20.46
N ALA A 273 -14.68 28.24 -20.24
CA ALA A 273 -14.57 26.80 -20.27
C ALA A 273 -15.61 26.18 -21.21
N HIS A 274 -15.16 25.41 -22.21
CA HIS A 274 -16.05 24.68 -23.10
C HIS A 274 -16.54 23.40 -22.41
N ALA A 275 -17.64 23.54 -21.66
CA ALA A 275 -18.17 22.46 -20.84
C ALA A 275 -19.00 21.41 -21.60
N ARG A 276 -19.40 21.67 -22.87
CA ARG A 276 -20.43 20.88 -23.58
C ARG A 276 -21.65 20.63 -22.68
N ASP A 277 -21.75 19.44 -22.10
CA ASP A 277 -22.87 18.99 -21.23
C ASP A 277 -22.44 18.80 -19.75
N LEU A 278 -21.19 19.10 -19.41
CA LEU A 278 -20.62 18.87 -18.07
C LEU A 278 -20.94 20.04 -17.14
N ILE A 279 -21.99 19.88 -16.34
CA ILE A 279 -22.51 20.93 -15.45
C ILE A 279 -21.54 21.39 -14.35
N TYR A 280 -20.51 20.60 -14.02
CA TYR A 280 -19.56 20.90 -12.95
C TYR A 280 -18.33 21.70 -13.42
N VAL A 281 -18.14 21.89 -14.73
CA VAL A 281 -16.91 22.48 -15.28
C VAL A 281 -16.72 23.93 -14.83
N SER A 282 -17.80 24.70 -14.70
CA SER A 282 -17.71 26.08 -14.21
C SER A 282 -17.20 26.17 -12.78
N ASP A 283 -17.67 25.28 -11.91
CA ASP A 283 -17.29 25.27 -10.50
C ASP A 283 -15.85 24.77 -10.33
N PHE A 284 -15.48 23.76 -11.12
CA PHE A 284 -14.12 23.25 -11.17
C PHE A 284 -13.11 24.31 -11.64
N VAL A 285 -13.41 25.01 -12.74
CA VAL A 285 -12.51 26.05 -13.29
C VAL A 285 -12.35 27.20 -12.31
N LYS A 286 -13.41 27.62 -11.61
CA LYS A 286 -13.35 28.66 -10.57
C LYS A 286 -12.57 28.22 -9.33
N ALA A 287 -12.68 26.95 -8.93
CA ALA A 287 -11.92 26.42 -7.81
C ALA A 287 -10.43 26.29 -8.12
N TYR A 288 -10.08 25.95 -9.37
CA TYR A 288 -8.70 25.69 -9.78
C TYR A 288 -7.93 26.96 -10.19
N HIS A 289 -8.56 27.86 -10.95
CA HIS A 289 -7.93 29.09 -11.43
C HIS A 289 -8.27 30.28 -10.53
N ASN A 290 -7.78 30.24 -9.30
CA ASN A 290 -7.77 31.41 -8.45
C ASN A 290 -6.64 32.37 -8.85
N GLN A 291 -6.71 33.61 -8.38
CA GLN A 291 -5.74 34.66 -8.72
C GLN A 291 -4.29 34.21 -8.47
N GLU A 292 -4.02 33.62 -7.31
CA GLU A 292 -2.69 33.16 -6.94
C GLU A 292 -2.15 32.09 -7.90
N LYS A 293 -2.97 31.09 -8.24
CA LYS A 293 -2.61 30.03 -9.20
C LYS A 293 -2.40 30.53 -10.62
N ILE A 294 -3.16 31.54 -11.03
CA ILE A 294 -2.95 32.21 -12.32
C ILE A 294 -1.58 32.87 -12.35
N PHE A 295 -1.22 33.64 -11.33
CA PHE A 295 0.09 34.29 -11.25
C PHE A 295 1.24 33.28 -11.11
N GLU A 296 1.06 32.20 -10.35
CA GLU A 296 2.04 31.12 -10.24
C GLU A 296 2.29 30.48 -11.61
N THR A 297 1.23 30.24 -12.39
CA THR A 297 1.33 29.69 -13.76
C THR A 297 2.12 30.63 -14.68
N PHE A 298 1.89 31.94 -14.60
CA PHE A 298 2.62 32.92 -15.40
C PHE A 298 4.08 33.06 -14.98
N ALA A 299 4.36 33.12 -13.68
CA ALA A 299 5.74 33.16 -13.18
C ALA A 299 6.53 31.91 -13.58
N LEU A 300 5.88 30.75 -13.58
CA LEU A 300 6.50 29.49 -14.04
C LEU A 300 6.75 29.52 -15.54
N ALA A 301 5.78 30.00 -16.32
CA ALA A 301 5.91 30.10 -17.78
C ALA A 301 7.01 31.07 -18.21
N GLU A 302 7.14 32.20 -17.52
CA GLU A 302 8.21 33.16 -17.74
C GLU A 302 9.59 32.54 -17.46
N GLN A 303 9.71 31.79 -16.36
CA GLN A 303 10.95 31.04 -16.05
C GLN A 303 11.28 29.97 -17.10
N CYS A 304 10.28 29.43 -17.78
CA CYS A 304 10.46 28.53 -18.92
C CYS A 304 10.80 29.27 -20.23
N GLY A 305 10.83 30.60 -20.25
CA GLY A 305 11.10 31.40 -21.46
C GLY A 305 9.86 31.64 -22.34
N ILE A 306 8.65 31.58 -21.78
CA ILE A 306 7.43 31.97 -22.50
C ILE A 306 7.19 33.46 -22.26
N ASN A 307 7.09 34.24 -23.34
CA ASN A 307 6.99 35.71 -23.24
C ASN A 307 5.69 36.27 -23.81
N THR A 308 4.80 35.42 -24.36
CA THR A 308 3.61 35.85 -25.08
C THR A 308 2.35 35.14 -24.57
N VAL A 309 1.31 35.93 -24.32
CA VAL A 309 -0.04 35.48 -23.94
C VAL A 309 -1.05 35.90 -25.02
N LEU A 310 -1.92 34.98 -25.41
CA LEU A 310 -3.09 35.26 -26.23
C LEU A 310 -4.30 35.38 -25.31
N THR A 311 -4.82 36.59 -25.16
CA THR A 311 -6.03 36.86 -24.41
C THR A 311 -7.00 37.73 -25.21
N ASN A 312 -8.29 37.54 -24.98
CA ASN A 312 -9.32 38.48 -25.41
C ASN A 312 -9.41 39.58 -24.33
N PRO A 313 -9.60 40.87 -24.66
CA PRO A 313 -9.94 41.88 -23.66
C PRO A 313 -11.17 41.43 -22.85
N VAL A 314 -11.07 41.60 -21.53
CA VAL A 314 -12.16 41.39 -20.56
C VAL A 314 -13.21 42.48 -20.72
#